data_AF-A0A0R3QZZ2-F1
#
_entry.id   AF-A0A0R3QZZ2-F1
#
_cell.length_a   1.000
_cell.length_b   1.000
_cell.length_c   1.000
_cell.angle_alpha   90.00
_cell.angle_beta   90.00
_cell.angle_gamma   90.00
#
_symmetry.space_group_name_H-M   'P 1'
#
loop_
_entity.id
_entity.type
_entity.pdbx_description
1 polymer ?
#
loop_
_entity_poly.entity_id
_entity_poly.type
_entity_poly.pdbx_seq_one_letter_code
_entity_poly.pdbx_strand_id
1 'polypeptide(L)'
;LDYPLRSISFSTDSQLIACASEDHFIDICWAENGARVHELRVNAETFTCAWHPSMYLLAYASAPSLDSRDREVTVNIFGFTM
;
A
#
# COMPACT_ATOMS: atom_id res chain seq x y z
N LEU A 1 -5.70 -0.88 -15.07
CA LEU A 1 -4.87 -0.05 -14.19
C LEU A 1 -4.75 1.29 -14.88
N ASP A 2 -5.62 2.23 -14.52
CA ASP A 2 -5.66 3.56 -15.14
C ASP A 2 -4.54 4.47 -14.58
N TYR A 3 -3.88 4.02 -13.51
CA TYR A 3 -2.80 4.70 -12.80
C TYR A 3 -1.54 3.82 -12.73
N PRO A 4 -0.34 4.41 -12.75
CA PRO A 4 0.91 3.66 -12.68
C PRO A 4 1.10 3.03 -11.30
N LEU A 5 1.51 1.76 -11.27
CA LEU A 5 1.99 1.13 -10.04
C LEU A 5 3.30 1.76 -9.59
N ARG A 6 3.41 2.05 -8.30
CA ARG A 6 4.59 2.68 -7.69
C ARG A 6 5.42 1.69 -6.89
N SER A 7 4.79 0.69 -6.26
CA SER A 7 5.47 -0.28 -5.41
C SER A 7 4.71 -1.59 -5.30
N ILE A 8 5.44 -2.68 -5.13
CA ILE A 8 4.89 -4.00 -4.81
C ILE A 8 5.70 -4.64 -3.67
N SER A 9 5.05 -5.40 -2.80
CA SER A 9 5.71 -6.06 -1.66
C SER A 9 5.02 -7.37 -1.30
N PHE A 10 5.79 -8.44 -1.07
CA PHE A 10 5.28 -9.72 -0.57
C PHE A 10 5.09 -9.70 0.95
N SER A 11 4.04 -10.36 1.44
CA SER A 11 3.89 -10.66 2.86
C SER A 11 5.00 -11.58 3.37
N THR A 12 5.21 -11.59 4.68
CA THR A 12 6.24 -12.40 5.36
C THR A 12 6.19 -13.89 4.98
N ASP A 13 5.00 -14.43 4.75
CA ASP A 13 4.73 -15.83 4.42
C ASP A 13 4.57 -16.09 2.92
N SER A 14 4.80 -15.07 2.09
CA SER A 14 4.68 -15.09 0.63
C SER A 14 3.27 -15.42 0.09
N GLN A 15 2.22 -15.37 0.92
CA GLN A 15 0.85 -15.65 0.47
C GLN A 15 0.17 -14.44 -0.17
N LEU A 16 0.56 -13.23 0.22
CA LEU A 16 -0.06 -11.98 -0.23
C LEU A 16 0.95 -11.06 -0.91
N ILE A 17 0.46 -10.23 -1.82
CA ILE A 17 1.19 -9.12 -2.43
C ILE A 17 0.40 -7.84 -2.14
N ALA A 18 1.08 -6.82 -1.64
CA ALA A 18 0.56 -5.45 -1.62
C ALA A 18 1.02 -4.71 -2.88
N CYS A 19 0.12 -3.97 -3.52
CA CYS A 19 0.38 -3.17 -4.72
C CYS A 19 -0.06 -1.73 -4.46
N ALA A 20 0.89 -0.79 -4.45
CA ALA A 20 0.63 0.63 -4.27
C ALA A 20 0.59 1.39 -5.60
N SER A 21 -0.34 2.34 -5.69
CA SER A 21 -0.67 3.10 -6.89
C SER A 21 -0.97 4.57 -6.55
N GLU A 22 -1.22 5.36 -7.59
CA GLU A 22 -1.68 6.76 -7.50
C GLU A 22 -3.21 6.88 -7.43
N ASP A 23 -3.94 5.79 -7.62
CA ASP A 23 -5.41 5.75 -7.59
C ASP A 23 -6.02 5.88 -6.18
N HIS A 24 -5.20 6.17 -5.17
CA HIS A 24 -5.56 6.26 -3.75
C HIS A 24 -6.04 4.93 -3.14
N PHE A 25 -5.56 3.81 -3.69
CA PHE A 25 -5.73 2.50 -3.09
C PHE A 25 -4.39 1.76 -2.98
N ILE A 26 -4.32 0.88 -1.99
CA ILE A 26 -3.32 -0.18 -1.92
C ILE A 26 -4.10 -1.49 -2.01
N ASP A 27 -3.89 -2.20 -3.11
CA ASP A 27 -4.48 -3.51 -3.31
C ASP A 27 -3.69 -4.57 -2.56
N ILE A 28 -4.39 -5.47 -1.88
CA ILE A 28 -3.80 -6.68 -1.31
C ILE A 28 -4.38 -7.86 -2.08
N CYS A 29 -3.52 -8.65 -2.72
CA CYS A 29 -3.89 -9.75 -3.59
C CYS A 29 -3.23 -11.05 -3.15
N TRP A 30 -3.83 -12.19 -3.51
CA TRP A 30 -3.19 -13.49 -3.38
C TRP A 30 -1.98 -13.56 -4.32
N ALA A 31 -0.84 -14.01 -3.80
CA ALA A 31 0.38 -14.21 -4.59
C ALA A 31 0.22 -15.30 -5.66
N GLU A 32 -0.59 -16.33 -5.38
CA GLU A 32 -0.77 -17.50 -6.24
C GLU A 32 -1.45 -17.16 -7.57
N ASN A 33 -2.50 -16.34 -7.52
CA ASN A 33 -3.39 -16.12 -8.67
C ASN A 33 -3.68 -14.64 -8.96
N GLY A 34 -3.16 -13.72 -8.16
CA GLY A 34 -3.36 -12.28 -8.31
C GLY A 34 -4.77 -11.79 -7.96
N ALA A 35 -5.66 -12.66 -7.45
CA ALA A 35 -7.01 -12.26 -7.07
C ALA A 35 -6.97 -11.32 -5.86
N ARG A 36 -7.69 -10.19 -5.96
CA ARG A 36 -7.75 -9.19 -4.90
C ARG A 36 -8.47 -9.76 -3.66
N VAL A 37 -7.81 -9.64 -2.51
CA VAL A 37 -8.29 -10.06 -1.18
C VAL A 37 -8.87 -8.86 -0.44
N HIS A 38 -8.19 -7.72 -0.51
CA HIS A 38 -8.56 -6.50 0.17
C HIS A 38 -8.15 -5.27 -0.64
N GLU A 39 -8.85 -4.17 -0.40
CA GLU A 39 -8.56 -2.85 -0.95
C GLU A 39 -8.43 -1.88 0.22
N LEU A 40 -7.21 -1.41 0.48
CA LEU A 40 -6.95 -0.42 1.50
C LEU A 40 -7.07 0.98 0.89
N ARG A 41 -8.15 1.69 1.24
CA ARG A 41 -8.35 3.08 0.82
C ARG A 41 -7.41 4.00 1.59
N VAL A 42 -6.68 4.85 0.86
CA VAL A 42 -5.78 5.86 1.41
C VAL A 42 -6.23 7.26 0.97
N ASN A 43 -5.71 8.30 1.63
CA ASN A 43 -6.13 9.69 1.38
C ASN A 43 -5.23 10.44 0.39
N ALA A 44 -4.18 9.78 -0.13
CA ALA A 44 -3.21 10.36 -1.03
C ALA A 44 -2.48 9.28 -1.83
N GLU A 45 -1.76 9.68 -2.87
CA GLU A 45 -0.94 8.78 -3.71
C GLU A 45 0.07 8.02 -2.84
N THR A 46 0.19 6.71 -3.05
CA THR A 46 1.12 5.87 -2.29
C THR A 46 2.35 5.55 -3.15
N PHE A 47 3.52 5.97 -2.69
CA PHE A 47 4.76 5.81 -3.44
C PHE A 47 5.52 4.55 -3.09
N THR A 48 5.37 4.06 -1.87
CA THR A 48 6.03 2.84 -1.41
C THR A 48 5.24 2.13 -0.32
N CYS A 49 5.35 0.81 -0.30
CA CYS A 49 4.82 -0.03 0.76
C CYS A 49 5.80 -1.17 1.07
N ALA A 50 5.80 -1.62 2.33
CA ALA A 50 6.62 -2.73 2.80
C ALA A 50 5.88 -3.52 3.88
N TRP A 51 5.77 -4.83 3.69
CA TRP A 51 5.28 -5.72 4.75
C TRP A 51 6.30 -5.82 5.88
N HIS A 52 5.80 -5.98 7.10
CA HIS A 52 6.62 -6.30 8.25
C HIS A 52 7.24 -7.71 8.09
N PRO A 53 8.51 -7.91 8.47
CA PRO A 53 9.23 -9.15 8.18
C PRO A 53 8.69 -10.39 8.91
N SER A 54 7.87 -10.23 9.95
CA SER A 54 7.33 -11.34 10.75
C SER A 54 5.84 -11.24 11.12
N MET A 55 5.14 -10.20 10.67
CA MET A 55 3.73 -9.97 11.02
C MET A 55 2.98 -9.47 9.80
N TYR A 56 1.66 -9.64 9.77
CA TYR A 56 0.78 -9.05 8.75
C TYR A 56 0.51 -7.57 9.04
N LEU A 57 1.58 -6.79 9.14
CA LEU A 57 1.54 -5.35 9.19
C LEU A 57 2.09 -4.82 7.87
N LEU A 58 1.48 -3.76 7.35
CA LEU A 58 1.92 -3.10 6.14
C LEU A 58 2.27 -1.65 6.45
N ALA A 59 3.54 -1.29 6.27
CA ALA A 59 3.96 0.10 6.28
C ALA A 59 3.79 0.69 4.86
N TYR A 60 3.31 1.92 4.76
CA TYR A 60 3.20 2.60 3.48
C TYR A 60 3.42 4.10 3.65
N ALA A 61 3.99 4.73 2.61
CA ALA A 61 4.23 6.16 2.57
C ALA A 61 3.39 6.80 1.48
N SER A 62 2.62 7.82 1.88
CA SER A 62 1.75 8.58 1.01
C SER A 62 2.08 10.06 1.08
N ALA A 63 1.92 10.76 -0.03
CA ALA A 63 2.03 12.21 -0.08
C ALA A 63 0.95 12.80 -0.99
N PRO A 64 0.39 13.95 -0.64
CA PRO A 64 -0.56 14.65 -1.51
C PRO A 64 0.13 15.14 -2.79
N SER A 65 -0.67 15.51 -3.78
CA SER A 65 -0.15 16.03 -5.05
C SER A 65 0.74 17.26 -4.84
N LEU A 66 1.68 17.50 -5.76
CA LEU A 66 2.62 18.62 -5.69
C LEU A 66 1.95 20.01 -5.61
N ASP A 67 0.74 20.11 -6.15
CA ASP A 67 -0.09 21.33 -6.15
C ASP A 67 -0.85 21.54 -4.84
N SER A 68 -0.86 20.54 -3.95
CA SER A 68 -1.43 20.67 -2.62
C SER A 68 -0.65 21.67 -1.77
N ARG A 69 -1.38 22.49 -1.01
CA ARG A 69 -0.80 23.37 0.01
C ARG A 69 -0.29 22.57 1.20
N ASP A 70 -0.89 21.42 1.43
CA ASP A 70 -0.42 20.43 2.40
C ASP A 70 0.65 19.57 1.74
N ARG A 71 1.84 19.52 2.32
CA ARG A 71 3.02 18.80 1.78
C ARG A 71 3.52 17.73 2.75
N GLU A 72 2.73 17.38 3.74
CA GLU A 72 3.14 16.40 4.72
C GLU A 72 3.22 15.01 4.08
N VAL A 73 4.42 14.43 4.09
CA VAL A 73 4.63 13.03 3.74
C VAL A 73 4.37 12.20 4.98
N THR A 74 3.38 11.32 4.92
CA THR A 74 2.99 10.49 6.07
C THR A 74 3.45 9.05 5.86
N VAL A 75 4.02 8.45 6.91
CA VAL A 75 4.23 6.99 6.99
C VAL A 75 3.15 6.42 7.90
N ASN A 76 2.36 5.50 7.35
CA ASN A 76 1.23 4.89 8.03
C ASN A 76 1.44 3.38 8.15
N ILE A 77 0.81 2.77 9.16
CA ILE A 77 0.79 1.32 9.37
C ILE A 77 -0.64 0.81 9.28
N PHE A 78 -0.86 -0.22 8.45
CA PHE A 78 -2.10 -0.97 8.40
C PHE A 78 -1.95 -2.32 9.12
N GLY A 79 -3.03 -2.79 9.75
CA GLY A 79 -3.08 -4.07 10.47
C GLY A 79 -2.71 -4.00 11.96
N PHE A 80 -2.38 -2.81 12.48
CA PHE A 80 -2.09 -2.62 13.91
C PHE A 80 -3.39 -2.41 14.69
N THR A 81 -3.73 -3.32 15.61
CA THR A 81 -4.82 -3.15 16.57
C THR A 81 -4.21 -2.94 17.96
N MET A 82 -4.55 -1.85 18.65
CA MET A 82 -4.26 -1.71 20.09
C MET A 82 -5.28 -2.47 20.93
#